data_AF-A0A8T4DI72-F1
#
_entry.id   AF-A0A8T4DI72-F1
#
_cell.length_a   1.000
_cell.length_b   1.000
_cell.length_c   1.000
_cell.angle_alpha   90.00
_cell.angle_beta   90.00
_cell.angle_gamma   90.00
#
_symmetry.space_group_name_H-M   'P 1'
#
loop_
_entity.id
_entity.type
_entity.pdbx_description
1 polymer ?
#
loop_
_entity_poly.entity_id
_entity_poly.type
_entity_poly.pdbx_seq_one_letter_code
_entity_poly.pdbx_strand_id
1 'polypeptide(L)'
;MQVPTDHPRYRSLKIRELLVKGLEDGIVGKTGLIAHGRGEAFDYLYAEKSQGFALEAIRASAATLLLADHPVISVNGNVAALVRSETIALSKLIPADIEINLFYWSKEREDRIRAAFE
;
A
#
# COMPACT_ATOMS: atom_id res chain seq x y z
N MET A 1 10.36 11.74 12.68
CA MET A 1 9.86 12.72 13.68
C MET A 1 8.63 12.12 14.36
N GLN A 2 8.45 12.24 15.69
CA GLN A 2 7.24 11.68 16.32
C GLN A 2 6.08 12.67 16.23
N VAL A 3 5.11 12.39 15.36
CA VAL A 3 3.92 13.21 15.19
C VAL A 3 2.98 13.00 16.39
N PRO A 4 2.56 14.06 17.11
CA PRO A 4 1.60 13.94 18.21
C PRO A 4 0.27 13.32 17.76
N THR A 5 -0.30 12.42 18.57
CA THR A 5 -1.53 11.67 18.19
C THR A 5 -2.79 12.55 18.13
N ASP A 6 -2.77 13.68 18.82
CA ASP A 6 -3.80 14.72 18.83
C ASP A 6 -3.64 15.74 17.69
N HIS A 7 -2.57 15.65 16.90
CA HIS A 7 -2.36 16.56 15.77
C HIS A 7 -3.45 16.36 14.70
N PRO A 8 -4.07 17.43 14.17
CA PRO A 8 -5.17 17.33 13.21
C PRO A 8 -4.79 16.60 11.91
N ARG A 9 -3.49 16.60 11.56
CA ARG A 9 -2.93 15.90 10.40
C ARG A 9 -2.20 14.61 10.74
N TYR A 10 -2.38 14.05 11.94
CA TYR A 10 -1.62 12.90 12.43
C TYR A 10 -1.54 11.75 11.41
N ARG A 11 -2.68 11.37 10.82
CA ARG A 11 -2.75 10.26 9.86
C ARG A 11 -1.91 10.50 8.61
N SER A 12 -2.11 11.63 7.94
CA SER A 12 -1.34 12.00 6.73
C SER A 12 0.16 12.08 7.02
N LEU A 13 0.56 12.71 8.12
CA LEU A 13 1.98 12.82 8.48
C LEU A 13 2.58 11.46 8.83
N LYS A 14 1.86 10.59 9.55
CA LYS A 14 2.33 9.24 9.88
C LYS A 14 2.58 8.40 8.63
N ILE A 15 1.69 8.47 7.64
CA ILE A 15 1.83 7.75 6.36
C ILE A 15 3.08 8.22 5.60
N ARG A 16 3.37 9.53 5.59
CA ARG A 16 4.61 10.05 5.01
C ARG A 16 5.86 9.50 5.69
N GLU A 17 5.89 9.48 7.03
CA GLU A 17 7.02 8.93 7.79
C GLU A 17 7.22 7.44 7.48
N LEU A 18 6.14 6.66 7.33
CA LEU A 18 6.23 5.24 6.94
C LEU A 18 6.88 5.07 5.57
N LEU A 19 6.58 5.95 4.60
CA LEU A 19 7.19 5.90 3.28
C LEU A 19 8.65 6.37 3.27
N VAL A 20 8.99 7.39 4.05
CA VAL A 20 10.38 7.81 4.24
C VAL A 20 11.19 6.66 4.83
N LYS A 21 10.68 6.02 5.89
CA LYS A 21 11.30 4.83 6.45
C LYS A 21 11.40 3.70 5.42
N GLY A 22 10.34 3.45 4.65
CA GLY A 22 10.36 2.46 3.58
C GLY A 22 11.40 2.75 2.50
N LEU A 23 11.71 4.02 2.22
CA LEU A 23 12.79 4.41 1.31
C LEU A 23 14.17 4.14 1.94
N GLU A 24 14.35 4.50 3.20
CA GLU A 24 15.58 4.24 3.97
C GLU A 24 15.87 2.73 4.10
N ASP A 25 14.82 1.94 4.30
CA ASP A 25 14.87 0.47 4.36
C ASP A 25 15.07 -0.18 2.97
N GLY A 26 15.08 0.62 1.89
CA GLY A 26 15.29 0.16 0.51
C GLY A 26 14.10 -0.56 -0.12
N ILE A 27 12.92 -0.49 0.50
CA ILE A 27 11.65 -1.08 0.05
C ILE A 27 10.96 -0.17 -0.97
N VAL A 28 10.94 1.14 -0.69
CA VAL A 28 10.31 2.18 -1.52
C VAL A 28 11.37 2.80 -2.43
N GLY A 29 11.05 3.04 -3.70
CA GLY A 29 11.92 3.76 -4.62
C GLY A 29 11.72 5.28 -4.48
N LYS A 30 12.70 6.10 -4.86
CA LYS A 30 12.59 7.58 -4.80
C LYS A 30 11.33 8.11 -5.50
N THR A 31 10.99 7.55 -6.66
CA THR A 31 9.77 7.89 -7.41
C THR A 31 8.48 7.48 -6.70
N GLY A 32 8.54 6.51 -5.77
CA GLY A 32 7.44 6.09 -4.91
C GLY A 32 7.01 7.18 -3.93
N LEU A 33 7.94 8.00 -3.41
CA LEU A 33 7.61 9.17 -2.59
C LEU A 33 6.82 10.21 -3.40
N ILE A 34 7.27 10.48 -4.63
CA ILE A 34 6.59 11.42 -5.53
C ILE A 34 5.20 10.90 -5.89
N ALA A 35 5.08 9.60 -6.14
CA ALA A 35 3.80 8.96 -6.41
C ALA A 35 2.83 9.09 -5.23
N HIS A 36 3.32 8.99 -3.99
CA HIS A 36 2.51 9.21 -2.82
C HIS A 36 2.00 10.65 -2.72
N GLY A 37 2.86 11.65 -2.95
CA GLY A 37 2.44 13.06 -2.94
C GLY A 37 1.34 13.35 -3.97
N ARG A 38 1.37 12.70 -5.14
CA ARG A 38 0.25 12.78 -6.10
C ARG A 38 -1.03 12.16 -5.55
N GLY A 39 -0.93 11.03 -4.86
CA GLY A 39 -2.06 10.39 -4.19
C GLY A 39 -2.68 11.29 -3.12
N GLU A 40 -1.86 11.89 -2.25
CA GLU A 40 -2.33 12.83 -1.23
C GLU A 40 -3.06 14.02 -1.84
N ALA A 41 -2.57 14.58 -2.97
CA ALA A 41 -3.25 15.67 -3.66
C ALA A 41 -4.70 15.31 -4.06
N PHE A 42 -4.93 14.09 -4.56
CA PHE A 42 -6.29 13.61 -4.83
C PHE A 42 -7.07 13.30 -3.54
N ASP A 43 -6.41 12.79 -2.51
CA ASP A 43 -7.05 12.48 -1.23
C ASP A 43 -7.62 13.75 -0.58
N TYR A 44 -6.91 14.89 -0.68
CA TYR A 44 -7.43 16.20 -0.30
C TYR A 44 -8.70 16.58 -1.07
N LEU A 45 -8.76 16.32 -2.39
CA LEU A 45 -9.97 16.57 -3.20
C LEU A 45 -11.14 15.67 -2.78
N TYR A 46 -10.87 14.47 -2.32
CA TYR A 46 -11.86 13.52 -1.79
C TYR A 46 -12.07 13.64 -0.27
N ALA A 47 -11.64 14.75 0.33
CA ALA A 47 -11.81 15.03 1.76
C ALA A 47 -11.28 13.90 2.68
N GLU A 48 -10.26 13.17 2.23
CA GLU A 48 -9.56 12.12 2.97
C GLU A 48 -10.48 11.00 3.49
N LYS A 49 -11.49 10.66 2.68
CA LYS A 49 -12.53 9.67 3.01
C LYS A 49 -12.86 8.79 1.80
N SER A 50 -13.19 7.54 2.09
CA SER A 50 -13.78 6.62 1.11
C SER A 50 -15.13 7.14 0.65
N GLN A 51 -15.24 7.43 -0.64
CA GLN A 51 -16.46 7.94 -1.27
C GLN A 51 -17.43 6.80 -1.61
N GLY A 52 -18.71 7.13 -1.84
CA GLY A 52 -19.75 6.13 -2.16
C GLY A 52 -19.38 5.24 -3.36
N PHE A 53 -18.90 5.85 -4.46
CA PHE A 53 -18.45 5.11 -5.64
C PHE A 53 -17.27 4.18 -5.35
N ALA A 54 -16.38 4.56 -4.42
CA ALA A 54 -15.24 3.74 -4.04
C ALA A 54 -15.69 2.52 -3.22
N LEU A 55 -16.65 2.70 -2.31
CA LEU A 55 -17.22 1.60 -1.53
C LEU A 55 -17.97 0.59 -2.42
N GLU A 56 -18.67 1.07 -3.44
CA GLU A 56 -19.31 0.20 -4.43
C GLU A 56 -18.28 -0.60 -5.24
N ALA A 57 -17.23 0.06 -5.74
CA ALA A 57 -16.13 -0.60 -6.44
C ALA A 57 -15.40 -1.62 -5.54
N ILE A 58 -15.20 -1.33 -4.26
CA ILE A 58 -14.60 -2.27 -3.30
C ILE A 58 -15.45 -3.54 -3.17
N ARG A 59 -16.79 -3.41 -3.09
CA ARG A 59 -17.69 -4.57 -3.02
C ARG A 59 -17.63 -5.43 -4.28
N ALA A 60 -17.63 -4.80 -5.46
CA ALA A 60 -17.51 -5.50 -6.73
C ALA A 60 -16.15 -6.23 -6.83
N SER A 61 -15.04 -5.56 -6.51
CA SER A 61 -13.71 -6.16 -6.50
C SER A 61 -13.59 -7.34 -5.52
N ALA A 62 -14.20 -7.24 -4.35
CA ALA A 62 -14.22 -8.35 -3.39
C ALA A 62 -14.97 -9.57 -3.95
N ALA A 63 -16.12 -9.37 -4.60
CA ALA A 63 -16.84 -10.45 -5.27
C ALA A 63 -16.02 -11.07 -6.41
N THR A 64 -15.36 -10.25 -7.23
CA THR A 64 -14.47 -10.72 -8.30
C THR A 64 -13.34 -11.59 -7.75
N LEU A 65 -12.70 -11.17 -6.66
CA LEU A 65 -11.62 -11.92 -6.02
C LEU A 65 -12.11 -13.25 -5.43
N LEU A 66 -13.30 -13.27 -4.83
CA LEU A 66 -13.92 -14.48 -4.27
C LEU A 66 -14.33 -15.51 -5.34
N LEU A 67 -14.63 -15.05 -6.55
CA LEU A 67 -15.07 -15.90 -7.67
C LEU A 67 -13.93 -16.30 -8.61
N ALA A 68 -12.72 -15.78 -8.40
CA ALA A 68 -11.58 -16.10 -9.24
C ALA A 68 -11.01 -17.49 -8.93
N ASP A 69 -10.62 -18.24 -9.96
CA ASP A 69 -9.97 -19.55 -9.78
C ASP A 69 -8.55 -19.42 -9.21
N HIS A 70 -7.82 -18.38 -9.63
CA HIS A 70 -6.42 -18.14 -9.25
C HIS A 70 -6.18 -16.63 -8.98
N PRO A 71 -6.73 -16.08 -7.89
CA PRO A 71 -6.51 -14.68 -7.55
C PRO A 71 -5.06 -14.44 -7.13
N VAL A 72 -4.48 -13.34 -7.63
CA VAL A 72 -3.13 -12.89 -7.27
C VAL A 72 -3.18 -11.42 -6.86
N ILE A 73 -2.56 -11.08 -5.73
CA ILE A 73 -2.42 -9.72 -5.23
C ILE A 73 -1.01 -9.22 -5.54
N SER A 74 -0.90 -8.22 -6.42
CA SER A 74 0.38 -7.59 -6.74
C SER A 74 0.81 -6.61 -5.63
N VAL A 75 2.08 -6.69 -5.25
CA VAL A 75 2.71 -5.85 -4.24
C VAL A 75 3.90 -5.11 -4.85
N ASN A 76 3.94 -3.80 -4.62
CA ASN A 76 5.12 -2.98 -4.87
C ASN A 76 5.66 -2.40 -3.56
N GLY A 77 6.74 -1.62 -3.64
CA GLY A 77 7.35 -1.01 -2.46
C GLY A 77 6.43 -0.10 -1.64
N ASN A 78 5.52 0.65 -2.27
CA ASN A 78 4.60 1.53 -1.54
C ASN A 78 3.54 0.70 -0.79
N VAL A 79 3.03 -0.37 -1.40
CA VAL A 79 2.10 -1.32 -0.75
C VAL A 79 2.80 -1.98 0.45
N ALA A 80 4.02 -2.46 0.25
CA ALA A 80 4.83 -3.07 1.30
C ALA A 80 5.09 -2.13 2.49
N ALA A 81 5.34 -0.85 2.24
CA ALA A 81 5.59 0.12 3.30
C ALA A 81 4.33 0.56 4.06
N LEU A 82 3.16 0.56 3.41
CA LEU A 82 1.95 1.17 3.97
C LEU A 82 0.93 0.19 4.52
N VAL A 83 0.71 -0.93 3.83
CA VAL A 83 -0.45 -1.82 4.07
C VAL A 83 -0.07 -3.30 4.00
N ARG A 84 1.17 -3.62 4.41
CA ARG A 84 1.67 -5.01 4.42
C ARG A 84 0.74 -5.95 5.18
N SER A 85 0.41 -5.61 6.42
CA SER A 85 -0.36 -6.49 7.31
C SER A 85 -1.76 -6.75 6.74
N GLU A 86 -2.37 -5.73 6.18
CA GLU A 86 -3.68 -5.78 5.51
C GLU A 86 -3.61 -6.59 4.21
N THR A 87 -2.50 -6.48 3.46
CA THR A 87 -2.27 -7.30 2.26
C THR A 87 -2.18 -8.78 2.60
N ILE A 88 -1.43 -9.13 3.65
CA ILE A 88 -1.34 -10.52 4.16
C ILE A 88 -2.69 -11.00 4.68
N ALA A 89 -3.43 -10.14 5.39
CA ALA A 89 -4.76 -10.49 5.89
C ALA A 89 -5.73 -10.75 4.73
N LEU A 90 -5.73 -9.89 3.71
CA LEU A 90 -6.55 -10.06 2.52
C LEU A 90 -6.19 -11.36 1.79
N SER A 91 -4.90 -11.62 1.55
CA SER A 91 -4.47 -12.82 0.82
C SER A 91 -4.93 -14.11 1.51
N LYS A 92 -4.94 -14.15 2.86
CA LYS A 92 -5.44 -15.28 3.64
C LYS A 92 -6.96 -15.46 3.60
N LEU A 93 -7.71 -14.37 3.43
CA LEU A 93 -9.18 -14.42 3.36
C LEU A 93 -9.68 -14.94 2.00
N ILE A 94 -8.91 -14.68 0.94
CA ILE A 94 -9.25 -15.05 -0.45
C ILE A 94 -8.16 -15.93 -1.06
N PRO A 95 -7.67 -16.96 -0.33
CA PRO A 95 -6.37 -17.65 -0.46
C PRO A 95 -5.59 -17.33 -1.75
N ALA A 96 -5.15 -16.07 -1.84
CA ALA A 96 -4.57 -15.49 -3.04
C ALA A 96 -3.05 -15.48 -2.91
N ASP A 97 -2.37 -15.74 -4.01
CA ASP A 97 -0.92 -15.57 -4.04
C ASP A 97 -0.57 -14.08 -3.94
N ILE A 98 0.57 -13.77 -3.32
CA ILE A 98 1.13 -12.42 -3.30
C ILE A 98 2.32 -12.41 -4.26
N GLU A 99 2.28 -11.52 -5.24
CA GLU A 99 3.37 -11.36 -6.22
C GLU A 99 4.05 -10.01 -6.07
N ILE A 100 5.38 -10.01 -5.87
CA ILE A 100 6.17 -8.79 -5.88
C ILE A 100 6.36 -8.33 -7.34
N ASN A 101 5.78 -7.19 -7.69
CA ASN A 101 5.87 -6.61 -9.03
C ASN A 101 6.39 -5.17 -8.94
N LEU A 102 7.57 -4.92 -9.53
CA LEU A 102 8.30 -3.67 -9.39
C LEU A 102 8.60 -3.05 -10.76
N PHE A 103 8.26 -1.76 -10.91
CA PHE A 103 8.63 -1.00 -12.11
C PHE A 103 10.16 -0.82 -12.23
N TYR A 104 10.79 -0.28 -11.19
CA TYR A 104 12.25 -0.23 -11.06
C TYR A 104 12.69 -1.44 -10.25
N TRP A 105 12.87 -2.56 -10.95
CA TRP A 105 13.29 -3.81 -10.35
C TRP A 105 14.80 -3.79 -10.07
N SER A 106 15.14 -4.27 -8.88
CA SER A 106 16.48 -4.77 -8.57
C SER A 106 16.31 -5.97 -7.64
N LYS A 107 17.21 -6.94 -7.74
CA LYS A 107 17.16 -8.14 -6.89
C LYS A 107 17.19 -7.77 -5.41
N GLU A 108 18.07 -6.84 -5.04
CA GLU A 108 18.17 -6.33 -3.67
C GLU A 108 16.83 -5.77 -3.14
N ARG A 109 16.11 -4.99 -3.96
CA ARG A 109 14.83 -4.41 -3.56
C ARG A 109 13.73 -5.45 -3.46
N GLU A 110 13.70 -6.40 -4.39
CA GLU A 110 12.79 -7.54 -4.32
C GLU A 110 13.03 -8.35 -3.03
N ASP A 111 14.28 -8.63 -2.69
CA ASP A 111 14.64 -9.41 -1.48
C ASP A 111 14.31 -8.63 -0.20
N ARG A 112 14.53 -7.31 -0.15
CA ARG A 112 14.10 -6.45 0.96
C ARG A 112 12.59 -6.44 1.12
N ILE A 113 11.83 -6.38 0.02
CA ILE A 113 10.37 -6.45 0.07
C ILE A 113 9.94 -7.84 0.55
N ARG A 114 10.53 -8.92 0.01
CA ARG A 114 10.22 -10.29 0.42
C ARG A 114 10.45 -10.51 1.91
N ALA A 115 11.61 -10.10 2.43
CA ALA A 115 11.93 -10.17 3.85
C ALA A 115 10.96 -9.35 4.73
N ALA A 116 10.29 -8.34 4.17
CA ALA A 116 9.25 -7.62 4.91
C ALA A 116 7.96 -8.44 5.06
N PHE A 117 7.68 -9.41 4.20
CA PHE A 117 6.48 -10.25 4.18
C PHE A 117 6.64 -11.63 4.85
N GLU A 118 7.88 -12.02 5.16
CA GLU A 118 8.24 -13.19 5.98
C GLU A 118 8.13 -12.89 7.48
#